data_AF-A0A917ML01-F1
#
_entry.id   AF-A0A917ML01-F1
#
_cell.length_a   1.000
_cell.length_b   1.000
_cell.length_c   1.000
_cell.angle_alpha   90.00
_cell.angle_beta   90.00
_cell.angle_gamma   90.00
#
_symmetry.space_group_name_H-M   'P 1'
#
loop_
_entity.id
_entity.type
_entity.pdbx_description
1 polymer ?
#
loop_
_entity_poly.entity_id
_entity_poly.type
_entity_poly.pdbx_seq_one_letter_code
_entity_poly.pdbx_strand_id
1 'polypeptide(L)'
;MSTDRPSLPPLVEPVATLTPAERERTARHHVLAPLGELGQRRLAAAHVAIVGAGGLGSPAVLALAAAGVGALTVIDDDVVELSNLQRQVMHRTRDVGEAKATSAARAATDLAPEVRVHEVRERLTPGNAAELLSGAHVVLDGSDTFDTREAVAAGCEELGVPLVWGTVQEFAAQVTVFWSAPPTGAPTVRLSDLYPAGSAGTVPTCAEVGVLGALCLQVGGLMATQAIQLIAGIGEPLLGRIVVIDGLRATQREVPLRGRSPEAQTAAPTAGSSRAGSAPTPAQRRISPEELAAALAGAPAPLVIDVRELDEVRDGTIPGALHLPLGELRADPDGWAQRLAPAASGRDVAVVCRGGVRSAEAATLLSAHGTDAATVAGGMLAWTGALGSPAAGLVGVPERTA
;
A
#
# COMPACT_ATOMS: atom_id res chain seq x y z
N MET A 1 -8.63 32.22 4.77
CA MET A 1 -9.22 32.21 6.13
C MET A 1 -8.23 31.51 7.03
N SER A 2 -7.64 32.22 7.98
CA SER A 2 -6.68 31.64 8.92
C SER A 2 -7.44 30.70 9.86
N THR A 3 -7.35 29.40 9.61
CA THR A 3 -7.85 28.36 10.51
C THR A 3 -6.74 28.08 11.51
N ASP A 4 -6.68 28.88 12.58
CA ASP A 4 -5.81 28.58 13.71
C ASP A 4 -6.39 27.33 14.39
N ARG A 5 -5.98 26.15 13.91
CA ARG A 5 -6.47 24.87 14.41
C ARG A 5 -5.77 24.61 15.74
N PRO A 6 -6.52 24.27 16.80
CA PRO A 6 -5.90 24.03 18.10
C PRO A 6 -4.89 22.89 17.98
N SER A 7 -3.68 23.09 18.50
CA SER A 7 -2.69 22.02 18.60
C SER A 7 -3.21 20.93 19.52
N LEU A 8 -3.03 19.67 19.13
CA LEU A 8 -3.43 18.54 19.96
C LEU A 8 -2.53 18.46 21.21
N PRO A 9 -3.06 18.09 22.38
CA PRO A 9 -2.24 17.81 23.54
C PRO A 9 -1.28 16.63 23.25
N PRO A 10 -0.14 16.55 23.96
CA PRO A 10 0.76 15.42 23.85
C PRO A 10 0.09 14.12 24.28
N LEU A 11 0.44 13.01 23.64
CA LEU A 11 -0.05 11.68 24.04
C LEU A 11 0.58 11.16 25.33
N VAL A 12 1.76 11.67 25.70
CA VAL A 12 2.56 11.09 26.78
C VAL A 12 3.16 12.19 27.65
N GLU A 13 3.18 11.96 28.96
CA GLU A 13 3.95 12.78 29.90
C GLU A 13 5.45 12.50 29.77
N PRO A 14 6.32 13.51 29.97
CA PRO A 14 7.76 13.35 29.78
C PRO A 14 8.38 12.47 30.86
N VAL A 15 9.43 11.72 30.51
CA VAL A 15 10.34 11.19 31.55
C VAL A 15 10.99 12.34 32.32
N ALA A 16 11.44 12.07 33.55
CA ALA A 16 12.06 13.10 34.38
C ALA A 16 13.32 13.69 33.70
N THR A 17 14.22 12.82 33.27
CA THR A 17 15.49 13.19 32.63
C THR A 17 15.88 12.18 31.57
N LEU A 18 16.48 12.64 30.48
CA LEU A 18 17.16 11.78 29.50
C LEU A 18 18.48 11.25 30.08
N THR A 19 19.05 10.20 29.50
CA THR A 19 20.43 9.81 29.77
C THR A 19 21.40 10.81 29.11
N PRO A 20 22.67 10.88 29.54
CA PRO A 20 23.67 11.70 28.84
C PRO A 20 23.87 11.30 27.37
N ALA A 21 23.90 9.99 27.09
CA ALA A 21 24.08 9.47 25.74
C ALA A 21 22.92 9.84 24.82
N GLU A 22 21.68 9.72 25.30
CA GLU A 22 20.51 10.10 24.52
C GLU A 22 20.45 11.61 24.27
N ARG A 23 20.78 12.44 25.28
CA ARG A 23 20.90 13.91 25.07
C ARG A 23 21.91 14.26 23.99
N GLU A 24 23.06 13.60 23.97
CA GLU A 24 24.09 13.83 22.95
C GLU A 24 23.59 13.43 21.55
N ARG A 25 23.01 12.22 21.44
CA ARG A 25 22.49 11.68 20.18
C ARG A 25 21.39 12.55 19.58
N THR A 26 20.51 13.08 20.43
CA THR A 26 19.38 13.93 20.01
C THR A 26 19.66 15.43 20.16
N ALA A 27 20.92 15.84 20.29
CA ALA A 27 21.27 17.23 20.59
C ALA A 27 20.70 18.24 19.58
N ARG A 28 20.54 17.84 18.32
CA ARG A 28 19.95 18.66 17.25
C ARG A 28 18.45 18.91 17.42
N HIS A 29 17.74 18.10 18.21
CA HIS A 29 16.33 18.33 18.53
C HIS A 29 16.13 19.41 19.59
N HIS A 30 17.11 19.63 20.48
CA HIS A 30 16.98 20.62 21.57
C HIS A 30 16.76 22.05 21.07
N VAL A 31 17.30 22.39 19.89
CA VAL A 31 17.17 23.72 19.29
C VAL A 31 15.89 23.90 18.46
N LEU A 32 15.13 22.82 18.21
CA LEU A 32 13.85 22.89 17.50
C LEU A 32 12.79 23.41 18.49
N ALA A 33 12.51 24.71 18.45
CA ALA A 33 11.65 25.37 19.45
C ALA A 33 10.32 24.65 19.76
N PRO A 34 9.57 24.09 18.77
CA PRO A 34 8.35 23.33 19.08
C PRO A 34 8.62 22.02 19.84
N LEU A 35 9.73 21.32 19.56
CA LEU A 35 10.05 20.03 20.15
C LEU A 35 10.84 20.20 21.46
N GLY A 36 12.04 20.77 21.36
CA GLY A 36 12.93 21.08 22.49
C GLY A 36 13.23 19.87 23.40
N GLU A 37 13.71 20.17 24.61
CA GLU A 37 13.99 19.13 25.62
C GLU A 37 12.71 18.47 26.15
N LEU A 38 11.61 19.21 26.26
CA LEU A 38 10.34 18.67 26.75
C LEU A 38 9.78 17.61 25.80
N GLY A 39 9.70 17.92 24.50
CA GLY A 39 9.24 16.98 23.49
C GLY A 39 10.17 15.76 23.38
N GLN A 40 11.48 15.95 23.49
CA GLN A 40 12.42 14.83 23.50
C GLN A 40 12.19 13.86 24.67
N ARG A 41 11.89 14.39 25.87
CA ARG A 41 11.54 13.55 27.03
C ARG A 41 10.19 12.83 26.86
N ARG A 42 9.26 13.38 26.09
CA ARG A 42 8.01 12.69 25.71
C ARG A 42 8.27 11.58 24.71
N LEU A 43 9.13 11.80 23.71
CA LEU A 43 9.58 10.74 22.79
C LEU A 43 10.19 9.58 23.58
N ALA A 44 11.10 9.86 24.50
CA ALA A 44 11.73 8.83 25.35
C ALA A 44 10.74 8.08 26.27
N ALA A 45 9.60 8.70 26.61
CA ALA A 45 8.52 8.05 27.38
C ALA A 45 7.59 7.20 26.49
N ALA A 46 7.57 7.46 25.19
CA ALA A 46 6.57 6.91 24.30
C ALA A 46 6.84 5.45 23.90
N HIS A 47 5.74 4.77 23.60
CA HIS A 47 5.68 3.44 23.04
C HIS A 47 4.86 3.49 21.75
N VAL A 48 5.43 3.03 20.65
CA VAL A 48 4.81 3.02 19.32
C VAL A 48 4.71 1.58 18.81
N ALA A 49 3.51 1.15 18.42
CA ALA A 49 3.34 -0.10 17.68
C ALA A 49 3.41 0.16 16.17
N ILE A 50 4.13 -0.67 15.44
CA ILE A 50 4.33 -0.57 14.00
C ILE A 50 3.91 -1.91 13.38
N VAL A 51 2.83 -1.86 12.59
CA VAL A 51 2.28 -3.03 11.90
C VAL A 51 2.81 -3.05 10.47
N GLY A 52 3.54 -4.11 10.15
CA GLY A 52 4.28 -4.26 8.91
C GLY A 52 5.68 -3.64 9.00
N ALA A 53 6.70 -4.49 8.99
CA ALA A 53 8.12 -4.17 8.85
C ALA A 53 8.54 -4.05 7.37
N GLY A 54 7.58 -3.77 6.48
CA GLY A 54 7.79 -3.68 5.03
C GLY A 54 8.33 -2.32 4.55
N GLY A 55 7.88 -1.89 3.37
CA GLY A 55 8.39 -0.68 2.71
C GLY A 55 8.11 0.60 3.49
N LEU A 56 6.95 0.69 4.17
CA LEU A 56 6.58 1.84 4.99
C LEU A 56 7.09 1.72 6.43
N GLY A 57 7.03 0.51 7.01
CA GLY A 57 7.57 0.23 8.33
C GLY A 57 9.08 0.46 8.43
N SER A 58 9.84 0.08 7.40
CA SER A 58 11.30 0.24 7.35
C SER A 58 11.78 1.66 7.69
N PRO A 59 11.43 2.70 6.92
CA PRO A 59 11.80 4.07 7.26
C PRO A 59 11.15 4.56 8.56
N ALA A 60 9.94 4.09 8.93
CA ALA A 60 9.27 4.50 10.16
C ALA A 60 10.01 4.01 11.41
N VAL A 61 10.40 2.73 11.46
CA VAL A 61 11.21 2.13 12.54
C VAL A 61 12.52 2.90 12.69
N LEU A 62 13.25 3.10 11.58
CA LEU A 62 14.51 3.83 11.58
C LEU A 62 14.33 5.28 12.08
N ALA A 63 13.32 5.99 11.58
CA ALA A 63 13.09 7.38 11.96
C ALA A 63 12.67 7.53 13.43
N LEU A 64 11.81 6.65 13.95
CA LEU A 64 11.34 6.72 15.34
C LEU A 64 12.42 6.30 16.33
N ALA A 65 13.19 5.25 16.04
CA ALA A 65 14.37 4.90 16.83
C ALA A 65 15.39 6.04 16.82
N ALA A 66 15.72 6.58 15.64
CA ALA A 66 16.60 7.74 15.50
C ALA A 66 16.08 8.97 16.28
N ALA A 67 14.77 9.17 16.32
CA ALA A 67 14.17 10.30 17.01
C ALA A 67 14.20 10.16 18.55
N GLY A 68 14.49 8.98 19.08
CA GLY A 68 14.54 8.72 20.53
C GLY A 68 13.20 8.31 21.12
N VAL A 69 12.36 7.64 20.33
CA VAL A 69 11.19 6.94 20.88
C VAL A 69 11.67 5.84 21.84
N GLY A 70 11.10 5.80 23.05
CA GLY A 70 11.58 4.92 24.12
C GLY A 70 11.29 3.43 23.91
N ALA A 71 10.17 3.11 23.27
CA ALA A 71 9.80 1.73 22.97
C ALA A 71 9.10 1.58 21.61
N LEU A 72 9.42 0.50 20.90
CA LEU A 72 8.79 0.10 19.65
C LEU A 72 8.28 -1.34 19.79
N THR A 73 7.04 -1.59 19.39
CA THR A 73 6.56 -2.95 19.09
C THR A 73 6.49 -3.09 17.58
N VAL A 74 7.23 -4.05 17.01
CA VAL A 74 7.25 -4.29 15.56
C VAL A 74 6.57 -5.62 15.28
N ILE A 75 5.45 -5.55 14.54
CA ILE A 75 4.54 -6.67 14.27
C ILE A 75 4.63 -7.02 12.79
N ASP A 76 5.21 -8.18 12.48
CA ASP A 76 5.33 -8.70 11.12
C ASP A 76 5.58 -10.22 11.14
N ASP A 77 4.77 -10.99 10.40
CA ASP A 77 4.86 -12.45 10.30
C ASP A 77 5.78 -12.95 9.17
N ASP A 78 6.28 -12.07 8.32
CA ASP A 78 7.11 -12.45 7.18
C ASP A 78 8.60 -12.55 7.51
N VAL A 79 9.34 -13.10 6.55
CA VAL A 79 10.80 -13.09 6.49
C VAL A 79 11.32 -12.08 5.46
N VAL A 80 12.56 -11.66 5.61
CA VAL A 80 13.23 -10.77 4.65
C VAL A 80 13.50 -11.52 3.34
N GLU A 81 13.09 -10.90 2.23
CA GLU A 81 13.34 -11.41 0.88
C GLU A 81 14.20 -10.46 0.04
N LEU A 82 15.03 -11.01 -0.86
CA LEU A 82 15.88 -10.22 -1.75
C LEU A 82 15.05 -9.26 -2.64
N SER A 83 13.92 -9.73 -3.16
CA SER A 83 12.97 -8.97 -4.00
C SER A 83 12.41 -7.73 -3.29
N ASN A 84 12.47 -7.71 -1.97
CA ASN A 84 11.86 -6.70 -1.11
C ASN A 84 12.87 -5.60 -0.71
N LEU A 85 14.18 -5.86 -0.82
CA LEU A 85 15.23 -4.93 -0.39
C LEU A 85 15.24 -3.60 -1.15
N GLN A 86 14.68 -3.54 -2.37
CA GLN A 86 14.58 -2.30 -3.15
C GLN A 86 13.72 -1.21 -2.46
N ARG A 87 12.84 -1.60 -1.54
CA ARG A 87 11.95 -0.69 -0.78
C ARG A 87 12.05 -0.82 0.74
N GLN A 88 12.56 -1.95 1.25
CA GLN A 88 12.65 -2.24 2.69
C GLN A 88 14.04 -1.89 3.24
N VAL A 89 14.34 -0.59 3.31
CA VAL A 89 15.70 -0.08 3.52
C VAL A 89 16.29 -0.30 4.91
N MET A 90 15.53 -0.81 5.89
CA MET A 90 16.11 -1.22 7.17
C MET A 90 16.77 -2.59 7.13
N HIS A 91 16.32 -3.46 6.23
CA HIS A 91 16.90 -4.78 6.03
C HIS A 91 18.17 -4.72 5.19
N ARG A 92 18.99 -5.76 5.28
CA ARG A 92 20.25 -5.91 4.55
C ARG A 92 20.24 -7.24 3.81
N THR A 93 21.10 -7.38 2.80
CA THR A 93 21.27 -8.64 2.06
C THR A 93 21.63 -9.81 2.97
N ARG A 94 22.37 -9.56 4.07
CA ARG A 94 22.70 -10.58 5.06
C ARG A 94 21.50 -11.08 5.89
N ASP A 95 20.37 -10.37 5.82
CA ASP A 95 19.17 -10.69 6.61
C ASP A 95 18.18 -11.55 5.84
N VAL A 96 18.44 -11.87 4.57
CA VAL A 96 17.52 -12.68 3.76
C VAL A 96 17.25 -14.02 4.45
N GLY A 97 15.97 -14.32 4.67
CA GLY A 97 15.50 -15.49 5.43
C GLY A 97 15.29 -15.27 6.92
N GLU A 98 15.76 -14.15 7.50
CA GLU A 98 15.49 -13.75 8.88
C GLU A 98 14.08 -13.18 9.01
N ALA A 99 13.44 -13.34 10.17
CA ALA A 99 12.15 -12.70 10.44
C ALA A 99 12.28 -11.17 10.31
N LYS A 100 11.33 -10.52 9.63
CA LYS A 100 11.39 -9.07 9.41
C LYS A 100 11.36 -8.31 10.75
N ALA A 101 10.54 -8.75 11.71
CA ALA A 101 10.48 -8.15 13.05
C ALA A 101 11.87 -8.18 13.75
N THR A 102 12.61 -9.28 13.62
CA THR A 102 13.95 -9.43 14.20
C THR A 102 14.99 -8.57 13.52
N SER A 103 14.97 -8.55 12.17
CA SER A 103 15.84 -7.65 11.43
C SER A 103 15.54 -6.18 11.73
N ALA A 104 14.27 -5.82 11.99
CA ALA A 104 13.85 -4.48 12.36
C ALA A 104 14.34 -4.11 13.77
N ALA A 105 14.19 -5.00 14.74
CA ALA A 105 14.67 -4.80 16.11
C ALA A 105 16.17 -4.54 16.14
N ARG A 106 16.95 -5.38 15.46
CA ARG A 106 18.39 -5.17 15.33
C ARG A 106 18.72 -3.81 14.69
N ALA A 107 18.05 -3.45 13.59
CA ALA A 107 18.28 -2.18 12.91
C ALA A 107 17.97 -0.95 13.80
N ALA A 108 16.91 -1.03 14.61
CA ALA A 108 16.55 0.00 15.57
C ALA A 108 17.57 0.11 16.72
N THR A 109 17.97 -1.01 17.32
CA THR A 109 18.95 -1.01 18.43
C THR A 109 20.36 -0.63 17.98
N ASP A 110 20.75 -0.97 16.76
CA ASP A 110 22.02 -0.53 16.15
C ASP A 110 22.08 1.00 16.02
N LEU A 111 20.92 1.65 15.83
CA LEU A 111 20.81 3.10 15.65
C LEU A 111 20.60 3.86 16.97
N ALA A 112 19.84 3.27 17.90
CA ALA A 112 19.50 3.85 19.19
C ALA A 112 19.56 2.77 20.28
N PRO A 113 20.72 2.54 20.93
CA PRO A 113 20.90 1.42 21.85
C PRO A 113 19.97 1.40 23.08
N GLU A 114 19.37 2.54 23.43
CA GLU A 114 18.44 2.65 24.57
C GLU A 114 16.97 2.37 24.21
N VAL A 115 16.64 2.21 22.92
CA VAL A 115 15.28 1.86 22.49
C VAL A 115 14.95 0.43 22.92
N ARG A 116 13.79 0.25 23.55
CA ARG A 116 13.24 -1.09 23.81
C ARG A 116 12.47 -1.54 22.59
N VAL A 117 12.84 -2.67 22.00
CA VAL A 117 12.08 -3.23 20.87
C VAL A 117 11.44 -4.55 21.27
N HIS A 118 10.13 -4.63 21.09
CA HIS A 118 9.34 -5.84 21.23
C HIS A 118 9.07 -6.41 19.84
N GLU A 119 9.63 -7.57 19.54
CA GLU A 119 9.42 -8.28 18.29
C GLU A 119 8.15 -9.14 18.39
N VAL A 120 7.22 -8.97 17.45
CA VAL A 120 6.04 -9.82 17.33
C VAL A 120 6.05 -10.46 15.95
N ARG A 121 6.20 -11.78 15.91
CA ARG A 121 6.31 -12.60 14.69
C ARG A 121 4.99 -13.30 14.36
N GLU A 122 3.90 -12.58 14.57
CA GLU A 122 2.55 -13.08 14.41
C GLU A 122 1.78 -12.18 13.47
N ARG A 123 0.89 -12.78 12.68
CA ARG A 123 -0.02 -12.02 11.84
C ARG A 123 -1.02 -11.30 12.74
N LEU A 124 -1.16 -10.00 12.54
CA LEU A 124 -2.23 -9.24 13.17
C LEU A 124 -3.55 -9.55 12.48
N THR A 125 -4.53 -9.96 13.28
CA THR A 125 -5.87 -10.38 12.88
C THR A 125 -6.90 -9.68 13.75
N PRO A 126 -8.20 -9.70 13.36
CA PRO A 126 -9.23 -9.15 14.23
C PRO A 126 -9.28 -9.78 15.63
N GLY A 127 -8.85 -11.05 15.77
CA GLY A 127 -8.90 -11.77 17.04
C GLY A 127 -7.79 -11.44 18.03
N ASN A 128 -6.67 -10.87 17.58
CA ASN A 128 -5.51 -10.54 18.43
C ASN A 128 -5.09 -9.06 18.37
N ALA A 129 -5.72 -8.23 17.53
CA ALA A 129 -5.33 -6.84 17.32
C ALA A 129 -5.28 -6.02 18.63
N ALA A 130 -6.33 -6.05 19.45
CA ALA A 130 -6.37 -5.29 20.70
C ALA A 130 -5.29 -5.73 21.71
N GLU A 131 -4.98 -7.03 21.75
CA GLU A 131 -3.92 -7.57 22.60
C GLU A 131 -2.53 -7.11 22.12
N LEU A 132 -2.24 -7.31 20.83
CA LEU A 132 -0.93 -6.97 20.25
C LEU A 132 -0.63 -5.46 20.24
N LEU A 133 -1.67 -4.62 20.16
CA LEU A 133 -1.55 -3.17 20.16
C LEU A 133 -1.62 -2.55 21.58
N SER A 134 -1.84 -3.39 22.60
CA SER A 134 -2.02 -2.93 23.98
C SER A 134 -0.80 -2.16 24.50
N GLY A 135 -1.07 -1.06 25.21
CA GLY A 135 -0.03 -0.19 25.79
C GLY A 135 0.72 0.68 24.79
N ALA A 136 0.42 0.63 23.48
CA ALA A 136 0.91 1.61 22.52
C ALA A 136 0.22 2.96 22.73
N HIS A 137 0.99 4.05 22.62
CA HIS A 137 0.44 5.41 22.66
C HIS A 137 -0.04 5.87 21.28
N VAL A 138 0.57 5.33 20.22
CA VAL A 138 0.21 5.55 18.82
C VAL A 138 0.58 4.31 18.02
N VAL A 139 -0.23 3.98 17.01
CA VAL A 139 -0.01 2.86 16.10
C VAL A 139 0.31 3.39 14.70
N LEU A 140 1.28 2.78 14.02
CA LEU A 140 1.56 3.01 12.60
C LEU A 140 1.17 1.77 11.82
N ASP A 141 0.37 1.94 10.78
CA ASP A 141 -0.01 0.87 9.87
C ASP A 141 0.63 1.08 8.49
N GLY A 142 1.59 0.22 8.19
CA GLY A 142 2.25 0.11 6.89
C GLY A 142 1.96 -1.21 6.18
N SER A 143 0.89 -1.91 6.57
CA SER A 143 0.49 -3.19 5.99
C SER A 143 -0.05 -3.04 4.56
N ASP A 144 0.10 -4.11 3.77
CA ASP A 144 -0.20 -4.13 2.33
C ASP A 144 -1.47 -4.91 1.97
N THR A 145 -2.22 -5.40 2.98
CA THR A 145 -3.52 -6.06 2.78
C THR A 145 -4.63 -5.27 3.48
N PHE A 146 -5.80 -5.21 2.85
CA PHE A 146 -6.92 -4.47 3.42
C PHE A 146 -7.47 -5.13 4.69
N ASP A 147 -7.51 -6.47 4.74
CA ASP A 147 -7.93 -7.22 5.93
C ASP A 147 -7.10 -6.86 7.17
N THR A 148 -5.78 -6.71 7.01
CA THR A 148 -4.91 -6.28 8.11
C THR A 148 -5.21 -4.84 8.50
N ARG A 149 -5.41 -3.93 7.54
CA ARG A 149 -5.75 -2.52 7.80
C ARG A 149 -7.06 -2.40 8.59
N GLU A 150 -8.07 -3.19 8.26
CA GLU A 150 -9.33 -3.23 9.00
C GLU A 150 -9.13 -3.77 10.43
N ALA A 151 -8.34 -4.83 10.59
CA ALA A 151 -8.02 -5.39 11.90
C ALA A 151 -7.26 -4.40 12.80
N VAL A 152 -6.25 -3.70 12.24
CA VAL A 152 -5.50 -2.66 12.96
C VAL A 152 -6.40 -1.50 13.34
N ALA A 153 -7.21 -1.02 12.39
CA ALA A 153 -8.16 0.07 12.66
C ALA A 153 -9.13 -0.32 13.78
N ALA A 154 -9.74 -1.50 13.73
CA ALA A 154 -10.64 -1.99 14.77
C ALA A 154 -9.96 -2.06 16.14
N GLY A 155 -8.73 -2.60 16.21
CA GLY A 155 -7.96 -2.65 17.47
C GLY A 155 -7.64 -1.27 18.04
N CYS A 156 -7.21 -0.33 17.19
CA CYS A 156 -6.99 1.07 17.59
C CYS A 156 -8.28 1.74 18.07
N GLU A 157 -9.40 1.47 17.38
CA GLU A 157 -10.71 2.02 17.73
C GLU A 157 -11.20 1.52 19.09
N GLU A 158 -10.99 0.23 19.40
CA GLU A 158 -11.29 -0.40 20.68
C GLU A 158 -10.45 0.17 21.82
N LEU A 159 -9.14 0.36 21.58
CA LEU A 159 -8.20 0.91 22.55
C LEU A 159 -8.29 2.43 22.71
N GLY A 160 -8.96 3.13 21.78
CA GLY A 160 -9.01 4.60 21.73
C GLY A 160 -7.68 5.26 21.35
N VAL A 161 -6.77 4.51 20.71
CA VAL A 161 -5.41 4.95 20.36
C VAL A 161 -5.40 5.52 18.93
N PRO A 162 -4.65 6.62 18.66
CA PRO A 162 -4.53 7.14 17.31
C PRO A 162 -3.78 6.17 16.38
N LEU A 163 -4.28 6.06 15.15
CA LEU A 163 -3.70 5.28 14.07
C LEU A 163 -3.14 6.21 12.99
N VAL A 164 -1.81 6.21 12.85
CA VAL A 164 -1.12 6.81 11.70
C VAL A 164 -1.12 5.80 10.57
N TRP A 165 -1.83 6.11 9.49
CA TRP A 165 -2.03 5.19 8.38
C TRP A 165 -1.34 5.70 7.12
N GLY A 166 -0.68 4.79 6.40
CA GLY A 166 -0.06 5.08 5.12
C GLY A 166 -0.28 3.96 4.12
N THR A 167 -0.45 4.31 2.85
CA THR A 167 -0.49 3.35 1.73
C THR A 167 0.32 3.87 0.56
N VAL A 168 0.90 2.95 -0.21
CA VAL A 168 1.58 3.23 -1.47
C VAL A 168 1.16 2.20 -2.49
N GLN A 169 0.89 2.66 -3.70
CA GLN A 169 0.58 1.81 -4.85
C GLN A 169 1.20 2.44 -6.10
N GLU A 170 2.01 1.69 -6.84
CA GLU A 170 2.75 2.20 -8.00
C GLU A 170 3.57 3.46 -7.67
N PHE A 171 3.07 4.64 -8.09
CA PHE A 171 3.65 5.96 -7.89
C PHE A 171 2.76 6.89 -7.05
N ALA A 172 1.69 6.39 -6.45
CA ALA A 172 0.75 7.16 -5.65
C ALA A 172 0.81 6.74 -4.18
N ALA A 173 0.59 7.69 -3.27
CA ALA A 173 0.52 7.41 -1.84
C ALA A 173 -0.55 8.23 -1.14
N GLN A 174 -1.01 7.72 0.00
CA GLN A 174 -1.89 8.44 0.91
C GLN A 174 -1.40 8.29 2.35
N VAL A 175 -1.52 9.37 3.13
CA VAL A 175 -1.21 9.37 4.57
C VAL A 175 -2.27 10.16 5.32
N THR A 176 -2.72 9.63 6.46
CA THR A 176 -3.65 10.32 7.37
C THR A 176 -3.49 9.81 8.81
N VAL A 177 -4.19 10.46 9.74
CA VAL A 177 -4.35 9.98 11.12
C VAL A 177 -5.82 9.71 11.37
N PHE A 178 -6.14 8.49 11.80
CA PHE A 178 -7.44 8.11 12.32
C PHE A 178 -7.42 8.12 13.84
N TRP A 179 -8.51 8.58 14.47
CA TRP A 179 -8.66 8.55 15.92
C TRP A 179 -10.15 8.56 16.29
N SER A 180 -10.61 7.47 16.93
CA SER A 180 -12.00 7.27 17.34
C SER A 180 -12.39 8.04 18.60
N ALA A 181 -11.43 8.26 19.50
CA ALA A 181 -11.60 8.93 20.77
C ALA A 181 -10.59 10.07 20.97
N PRO A 182 -10.54 11.06 20.05
CA PRO A 182 -9.59 12.14 20.17
C PRO A 182 -9.98 13.13 21.29
N PRO A 183 -9.06 14.01 21.73
CA PRO A 183 -9.36 15.07 22.68
C PRO A 183 -10.54 15.96 22.23
N THR A 184 -11.26 16.53 23.19
CA THR A 184 -12.43 17.38 22.93
C THR A 184 -12.12 18.49 21.92
N GLY A 185 -12.95 18.60 20.88
CA GLY A 185 -12.82 19.61 19.82
C GLY A 185 -12.02 19.16 18.60
N ALA A 186 -11.31 18.03 18.67
CA ALA A 186 -10.67 17.42 17.52
C ALA A 186 -11.67 16.56 16.71
N PRO A 187 -11.50 16.43 15.39
CA PRO A 187 -12.42 15.64 14.57
C PRO A 187 -12.24 14.14 14.83
N THR A 188 -13.35 13.45 15.06
CA THR A 188 -13.39 11.98 15.06
C THR A 188 -13.40 11.50 13.61
N VAL A 189 -12.37 10.75 13.22
CA VAL A 189 -12.27 10.14 11.89
C VAL A 189 -11.75 8.70 12.03
N ARG A 190 -12.33 7.80 11.24
CA ARG A 190 -12.07 6.36 11.26
C ARG A 190 -11.67 5.89 9.86
N LEU A 191 -11.05 4.71 9.77
CA LEU A 191 -10.75 4.09 8.47
C LEU A 191 -12.02 3.96 7.62
N SER A 192 -13.14 3.59 8.27
CA SER A 192 -14.43 3.44 7.63
C SER A 192 -14.99 4.73 7.03
N ASP A 193 -14.58 5.92 7.50
CA ASP A 193 -14.99 7.20 6.89
C ASP A 193 -14.33 7.43 5.52
N LEU A 194 -13.15 6.85 5.31
CA LEU A 194 -12.46 6.87 4.02
C LEU A 194 -12.85 5.68 3.13
N TYR A 195 -12.96 4.49 3.73
CA TYR A 195 -13.33 3.25 3.05
C TYR A 195 -14.54 2.61 3.73
N PRO A 196 -15.78 2.98 3.34
CA PRO A 196 -16.98 2.34 3.87
C PRO A 196 -16.95 0.81 3.74
N ALA A 197 -17.57 0.13 4.71
CA ALA A 197 -17.67 -1.33 4.70
C ALA A 197 -18.20 -1.85 3.35
N GLY A 198 -17.50 -2.81 2.76
CA GLY A 198 -17.83 -3.40 1.45
C GLY A 198 -17.50 -2.52 0.24
N SER A 199 -16.91 -1.34 0.43
CA SER A 199 -16.46 -0.47 -0.68
C SER A 199 -15.05 -0.81 -1.17
N ALA A 200 -14.24 -1.45 -0.32
CA ALA A 200 -12.94 -1.94 -0.70
C ALA A 200 -13.13 -3.19 -1.58
N GLY A 201 -12.94 -3.02 -2.88
CA GLY A 201 -12.80 -4.15 -3.79
C GLY A 201 -11.51 -4.92 -3.51
N THR A 202 -11.16 -5.86 -4.38
CA THR A 202 -9.84 -6.50 -4.34
C THR A 202 -8.76 -5.48 -4.68
N VAL A 203 -8.11 -4.91 -3.67
CA VAL A 203 -6.96 -4.01 -3.85
C VAL A 203 -5.73 -4.86 -4.11
N PRO A 204 -5.06 -4.72 -5.27
CA PRO A 204 -3.88 -5.50 -5.57
C PRO A 204 -2.71 -5.12 -4.66
N THR A 205 -1.89 -6.11 -4.31
CA THR A 205 -0.73 -5.93 -3.42
C THR A 205 0.42 -5.19 -4.12
N CYS A 206 1.35 -4.63 -3.35
CA CYS A 206 2.56 -4.03 -3.90
C CYS A 206 3.38 -4.98 -4.79
N ALA A 207 3.31 -6.29 -4.54
CA ALA A 207 3.98 -7.31 -5.34
C ALA A 207 3.30 -7.51 -6.72
N GLU A 208 1.99 -7.22 -6.82
CA GLU A 208 1.20 -7.43 -8.04
C GLU A 208 1.25 -6.23 -9.00
N VAL A 209 1.26 -5.01 -8.46
CA VAL A 209 1.29 -3.76 -9.26
C VAL A 209 2.65 -3.09 -9.32
N GLY A 210 3.58 -3.49 -8.45
CA GLY A 210 4.86 -2.80 -8.28
C GLY A 210 4.75 -1.55 -7.41
N VAL A 211 5.90 -1.08 -6.92
CA VAL A 211 5.98 0.08 -6.04
C VAL A 211 7.36 0.74 -6.11
N LEU A 212 7.37 2.08 -6.18
CA LEU A 212 8.58 2.87 -6.14
C LEU A 212 9.16 2.94 -4.72
N GLY A 213 10.30 2.29 -4.46
CA GLY A 213 10.93 2.25 -3.14
C GLY A 213 11.17 3.64 -2.52
N ALA A 214 11.63 4.62 -3.30
CA ALA A 214 11.83 5.99 -2.82
C ALA A 214 10.55 6.65 -2.27
N LEU A 215 9.40 6.32 -2.84
CA LEU A 215 8.10 6.80 -2.35
C LEU A 215 7.75 6.13 -1.02
N CYS A 216 8.09 4.85 -0.82
CA CYS A 216 7.95 4.20 0.48
C CYS A 216 8.75 4.92 1.58
N LEU A 217 9.98 5.36 1.28
CA LEU A 217 10.81 6.12 2.22
C LEU A 217 10.14 7.45 2.60
N GLN A 218 9.66 8.19 1.60
CA GLN A 218 8.96 9.46 1.81
C GLN A 218 7.73 9.28 2.71
N VAL A 219 6.93 8.24 2.44
CA VAL A 219 5.67 7.99 3.14
C VAL A 219 5.90 7.51 4.56
N GLY A 220 6.81 6.56 4.79
CA GLY A 220 7.08 6.12 6.17
C GLY A 220 7.81 7.18 7.00
N GLY A 221 8.61 8.05 6.39
CA GLY A 221 9.15 9.25 7.05
C GLY A 221 8.04 10.26 7.43
N LEU A 222 7.05 10.44 6.56
CA LEU A 222 5.87 11.26 6.86
C LEU A 222 5.04 10.64 8.00
N MET A 223 4.84 9.32 8.00
CA MET A 223 4.16 8.60 9.10
C MET A 223 4.91 8.77 10.44
N ALA A 224 6.23 8.62 10.45
CA ALA A 224 7.04 8.88 11.65
C ALA A 224 6.90 10.33 12.13
N THR A 225 6.84 11.28 11.21
CA THR A 225 6.60 12.70 11.53
C THR A 225 5.24 12.90 12.21
N GLN A 226 4.18 12.22 11.74
CA GLN A 226 2.86 12.28 12.38
C GLN A 226 2.88 11.74 13.81
N ALA A 227 3.57 10.61 14.03
CA ALA A 227 3.71 10.04 15.36
C ALA A 227 4.48 10.97 16.31
N ILE A 228 5.58 11.59 15.86
CA ILE A 228 6.34 12.57 16.64
C ILE A 228 5.47 13.78 17.01
N GLN A 229 4.69 14.30 16.06
CA GLN A 229 3.77 15.41 16.29
C GLN A 229 2.74 15.08 17.38
N LEU A 230 2.12 13.90 17.30
CA LEU A 230 1.13 13.43 18.28
C LEU A 230 1.77 13.21 19.66
N ILE A 231 2.91 12.51 19.73
CA ILE A 231 3.61 12.22 20.99
C ILE A 231 4.02 13.50 21.71
N ALA A 232 4.67 14.43 20.98
CA ALA A 232 5.18 15.65 21.58
C ALA A 232 4.11 16.72 21.80
N GLY A 233 2.95 16.62 21.15
CA GLY A 233 1.88 17.61 21.18
C GLY A 233 2.24 18.88 20.39
N ILE A 234 2.81 18.70 19.19
CA ILE A 234 3.37 19.79 18.38
C ILE A 234 2.82 19.77 16.95
N GLY A 235 2.81 20.93 16.31
CA GLY A 235 2.38 21.06 14.92
C GLY A 235 0.90 20.74 14.70
N GLU A 236 0.58 20.35 13.46
CA GLU A 236 -0.78 20.00 13.03
C GLU A 236 -0.77 18.57 12.43
N PRO A 237 -1.09 17.53 13.21
CA PRO A 237 -1.23 16.18 12.67
C PRO A 237 -2.28 16.09 11.55
N LEU A 238 -2.21 15.04 10.73
CA LEU A 238 -3.16 14.77 9.63
C LEU A 238 -4.53 14.26 10.11
N LEU A 239 -4.95 14.61 11.32
CA LEU A 239 -6.26 14.28 11.84
C LEU A 239 -7.34 15.14 11.14
N GLY A 240 -8.29 14.49 10.46
CA GLY A 240 -9.32 15.18 9.67
C GLY A 240 -8.87 15.63 8.27
N ARG A 241 -7.74 15.11 7.77
CA ARG A 241 -7.25 15.37 6.41
C ARG A 241 -6.37 14.24 5.89
N ILE A 242 -6.34 14.06 4.58
CA ILE A 242 -5.51 13.07 3.91
C ILE A 242 -4.52 13.81 3.03
N VAL A 243 -3.23 13.48 3.16
CA VAL A 243 -2.23 13.87 2.17
C VAL A 243 -2.24 12.83 1.06
N VAL A 244 -2.43 13.28 -0.17
CA VAL A 244 -2.30 12.46 -1.38
C VAL A 244 -1.05 12.89 -2.13
N ILE A 245 -0.15 11.95 -2.39
CA ILE A 245 1.14 12.16 -3.06
C ILE A 245 1.08 11.55 -4.45
N ASP A 246 1.46 12.33 -5.46
CA ASP A 246 1.75 11.86 -6.83
C ASP A 246 3.27 11.91 -7.03
N GLY A 247 3.91 10.73 -7.04
CA GLY A 247 5.35 10.57 -7.17
C GLY A 247 5.88 10.84 -8.58
N LEU A 248 5.04 10.74 -9.62
CA LEU A 248 5.46 11.08 -10.99
C LEU A 248 5.55 12.59 -11.19
N ARG A 249 4.61 13.33 -10.57
CA ARG A 249 4.57 14.80 -10.66
C ARG A 249 5.29 15.51 -9.52
N ALA A 250 5.76 14.77 -8.51
CA ALA A 250 6.29 15.31 -7.26
C ALA A 250 5.32 16.31 -6.60
N THR A 251 4.02 16.00 -6.61
CA THR A 251 2.99 16.87 -6.01
C THR A 251 2.37 16.24 -4.78
N GLN A 252 1.96 17.09 -3.84
CA GLN A 252 1.22 16.70 -2.65
C GLN A 252 -0.02 17.60 -2.54
N ARG A 253 -1.18 16.99 -2.30
CA ARG A 253 -2.42 17.72 -2.03
C ARG A 253 -3.02 17.24 -0.71
N GLU A 254 -3.64 18.16 0.00
CA GLU A 254 -4.42 17.84 1.18
C GLU A 254 -5.91 17.81 0.83
N VAL A 255 -6.58 16.75 1.24
CA VAL A 255 -8.02 16.56 1.06
C VAL A 255 -8.65 16.50 2.44
N PRO A 256 -9.67 17.33 2.75
CA PRO A 256 -10.39 17.23 4.01
C PRO A 256 -11.04 15.87 4.18
N LEU A 257 -10.88 15.27 5.36
CA LEU A 257 -11.55 14.04 5.77
C LEU A 257 -12.50 14.36 6.92
N ARG A 258 -13.77 13.98 6.76
CA ARG A 258 -14.81 14.23 7.76
C ARG A 258 -15.38 12.91 8.24
N GLY A 259 -15.52 12.78 9.55
CA GLY A 259 -16.22 11.65 10.13
C GLY A 259 -17.69 11.65 9.72
N ARG A 260 -18.28 10.46 9.58
CA ARG A 260 -19.73 10.34 9.39
C ARG A 260 -20.48 10.73 10.66
N SER A 261 -21.52 11.55 10.52
CA SER A 261 -22.43 11.88 11.62
C SER A 261 -23.03 10.60 12.24
N PRO A 262 -23.32 10.57 13.55
CA PRO A 262 -23.96 9.43 14.21
C PRO A 262 -25.27 8.97 13.52
N GLU A 263 -26.03 9.91 12.95
CA GLU A 263 -27.26 9.62 12.18
C GLU A 263 -26.99 8.85 10.88
N ALA A 264 -25.80 8.99 10.29
CA ALA A 264 -25.38 8.23 9.11
C ALA A 264 -24.78 6.85 9.47
N GLN A 265 -24.49 6.60 10.75
CA GLN A 265 -23.95 5.32 11.25
C GLN A 265 -25.07 4.35 11.67
N THR A 266 -26.23 4.85 12.11
CA THR A 266 -27.42 4.03 12.47
C THR A 266 -28.29 3.66 11.28
N ALA A 267 -28.10 4.34 10.14
CA ALA A 267 -28.58 3.86 8.85
C ALA A 267 -27.75 2.65 8.43
N ALA A 268 -28.00 1.49 9.05
CA ALA A 268 -27.76 0.22 8.38
C ALA A 268 -28.34 0.33 6.97
N PRO A 269 -27.69 -0.21 5.92
CA PRO A 269 -28.29 -0.25 4.61
C PRO A 269 -29.57 -1.08 4.73
N THR A 270 -30.71 -0.40 4.85
CA THR A 270 -32.00 -1.02 4.67
C THR A 270 -31.98 -1.57 3.26
N ALA A 271 -32.05 -2.89 3.16
CA ALA A 271 -32.29 -3.57 1.91
C ALA A 271 -33.50 -2.91 1.23
N GLY A 272 -33.26 -2.16 0.16
CA GLY A 272 -34.32 -1.49 -0.59
C GLY A 272 -34.07 0.00 -0.85
N SER A 273 -33.10 0.31 -1.71
CA SER A 273 -33.18 1.47 -2.60
C SER A 273 -32.21 1.28 -3.77
N SER A 274 -32.68 0.52 -4.74
CA SER A 274 -32.07 0.43 -6.05
C SER A 274 -32.41 1.68 -6.87
N ARG A 275 -31.39 2.18 -7.60
CA ARG A 275 -31.39 3.12 -8.74
C ARG A 275 -31.16 4.60 -8.36
N ALA A 276 -30.23 5.34 -8.96
CA ALA A 276 -29.38 5.18 -10.15
C ALA A 276 -28.18 6.15 -10.00
N GLY A 277 -26.98 5.97 -10.54
CA GLY A 277 -26.37 4.91 -11.33
C GLY A 277 -24.97 5.42 -11.69
N SER A 278 -23.90 4.86 -11.11
CA SER A 278 -22.69 4.71 -11.90
C SER A 278 -23.05 3.65 -12.94
N ALA A 279 -22.74 3.92 -14.21
CA ALA A 279 -22.85 2.87 -15.20
C ALA A 279 -22.11 1.64 -14.65
N PRO A 280 -22.75 0.46 -14.57
CA PRO A 280 -22.03 -0.75 -14.20
C PRO A 280 -20.89 -0.86 -15.20
N THR A 281 -19.65 -0.85 -14.72
CA THR A 281 -18.54 -1.36 -15.53
C THR A 281 -18.99 -2.75 -15.97
N PRO A 282 -19.08 -3.03 -17.29
CA PRO A 282 -19.53 -4.32 -17.76
C PRO A 282 -18.73 -5.40 -17.03
N ALA A 283 -19.41 -6.41 -16.48
CA ALA A 283 -18.73 -7.55 -15.90
C ALA A 283 -17.78 -8.10 -16.97
N GLN A 284 -16.47 -7.91 -16.77
CA GLN A 284 -15.48 -8.26 -17.78
C GLN A 284 -15.57 -9.76 -18.03
N ARG A 285 -15.70 -10.14 -19.30
CA ARG A 285 -15.71 -11.55 -19.71
C ARG A 285 -14.41 -12.19 -19.24
N ARG A 286 -14.50 -13.34 -18.57
CA ARG A 286 -13.37 -14.07 -18.01
C ARG A 286 -13.35 -15.47 -18.56
N ILE A 287 -12.19 -15.95 -18.95
CA ILE A 287 -11.96 -17.31 -19.47
C ILE A 287 -10.93 -18.00 -18.59
N SER A 288 -11.14 -19.28 -18.29
CA SER A 288 -10.17 -20.09 -17.58
C SER A 288 -8.99 -20.48 -18.49
N PRO A 289 -7.81 -20.81 -17.94
CA PRO A 289 -6.69 -21.32 -18.73
C PRO A 289 -7.04 -22.56 -19.55
N GLU A 290 -7.86 -23.46 -18.99
CA GLU A 290 -8.29 -24.71 -19.65
C GLU A 290 -9.20 -24.43 -20.85
N GLU A 291 -10.17 -23.53 -20.69
CA GLU A 291 -11.05 -23.10 -21.79
C GLU A 291 -10.27 -22.39 -22.89
N LEU A 292 -9.30 -21.54 -22.53
CA LEU A 292 -8.44 -20.88 -23.52
C LEU A 292 -7.56 -21.90 -24.26
N ALA A 293 -6.98 -22.87 -23.56
CA ALA A 293 -6.19 -23.93 -24.17
C ALA A 293 -7.02 -24.77 -25.15
N ALA A 294 -8.26 -25.11 -24.79
CA ALA A 294 -9.19 -25.80 -25.68
C ALA A 294 -9.57 -24.94 -26.90
N ALA A 295 -9.83 -23.65 -26.71
CA ALA A 295 -10.17 -22.72 -27.78
C ALA A 295 -9.01 -22.52 -28.78
N LEU A 296 -7.76 -22.52 -28.30
CA LEU A 296 -6.56 -22.43 -29.15
C LEU A 296 -6.37 -23.65 -30.07
N ALA A 297 -6.96 -24.79 -29.75
CA ALA A 297 -6.97 -25.97 -30.61
C ALA A 297 -8.05 -25.92 -31.71
N GLY A 298 -8.99 -24.97 -31.64
CA GLY A 298 -10.06 -24.79 -32.61
C GLY A 298 -9.70 -23.89 -33.79
N ALA A 299 -10.58 -23.85 -34.80
CA ALA A 299 -10.48 -22.92 -35.94
C ALA A 299 -11.81 -22.14 -36.11
N PRO A 300 -11.80 -20.79 -36.04
CA PRO A 300 -10.63 -19.94 -35.82
C PRO A 300 -10.18 -19.91 -34.34
N ALA A 301 -8.86 -19.97 -34.10
CA ALA A 301 -8.29 -19.83 -32.76
C ALA A 301 -8.44 -18.38 -32.25
N PRO A 302 -8.64 -18.16 -30.94
CA PRO A 302 -8.71 -16.81 -30.37
C PRO A 302 -7.40 -16.04 -30.57
N LEU A 303 -7.48 -14.72 -30.59
CA LEU A 303 -6.34 -13.82 -30.53
C LEU A 303 -5.94 -13.64 -29.06
N VAL A 304 -4.70 -14.00 -28.72
CA VAL A 304 -4.16 -13.77 -27.38
C VAL A 304 -3.27 -12.53 -27.38
N ILE A 305 -3.52 -11.61 -26.46
CA ILE A 305 -2.72 -10.40 -26.23
C ILE A 305 -2.04 -10.54 -24.87
N ASP A 306 -0.71 -10.62 -24.87
CA ASP A 306 0.11 -10.66 -23.65
C ASP A 306 0.54 -9.24 -23.29
N VAL A 307 0.02 -8.71 -22.17
CA VAL A 307 0.26 -7.33 -21.71
C VAL A 307 1.34 -7.23 -20.63
N ARG A 308 2.12 -8.29 -20.44
CA ARG A 308 3.31 -8.27 -19.57
C ARG A 308 4.41 -7.40 -20.17
N GLU A 309 5.40 -7.05 -19.35
CA GLU A 309 6.58 -6.32 -19.82
C GLU A 309 7.53 -7.22 -20.63
N LEU A 310 8.46 -6.60 -21.37
CA LEU A 310 9.34 -7.31 -22.31
C LEU A 310 10.28 -8.31 -21.62
N ASP A 311 10.68 -8.05 -20.38
CA ASP A 311 11.46 -8.96 -19.55
C ASP A 311 10.65 -10.21 -19.14
N GLU A 312 9.38 -10.03 -18.79
CA GLU A 312 8.50 -11.13 -18.37
C GLU A 312 8.16 -12.11 -19.51
N VAL A 313 8.03 -11.63 -20.75
CA VAL A 313 7.72 -12.49 -21.90
C VAL A 313 8.93 -13.26 -22.45
N ARG A 314 10.16 -12.90 -22.05
CA ARG A 314 11.39 -13.65 -22.41
C ARG A 314 11.38 -15.08 -21.88
N ASP A 315 10.73 -15.28 -20.74
CA ASP A 315 10.60 -16.59 -20.10
C ASP A 315 9.51 -17.46 -20.75
N GLY A 316 8.83 -16.95 -21.78
CA GLY A 316 7.84 -17.67 -22.58
C GLY A 316 6.46 -17.01 -22.54
N THR A 317 5.69 -17.22 -23.61
CA THR A 317 4.32 -16.72 -23.78
C THR A 317 3.38 -17.86 -24.14
N ILE A 318 2.07 -17.59 -24.15
CA ILE A 318 1.13 -18.50 -24.83
C ILE A 318 1.51 -18.55 -26.32
N PRO A 319 1.57 -19.73 -26.96
CA PRO A 319 1.92 -19.86 -28.37
C PRO A 319 1.03 -18.99 -29.26
N GLY A 320 1.64 -18.16 -30.11
CA GLY A 320 0.91 -17.25 -31.01
C GLY A 320 0.35 -15.99 -30.34
N ALA A 321 0.66 -15.74 -29.07
CA ALA A 321 0.28 -14.49 -28.40
C ALA A 321 1.02 -13.28 -29.00
N LEU A 322 0.28 -12.21 -29.24
CA LEU A 322 0.83 -10.90 -29.58
C LEU A 322 1.26 -10.19 -28.29
N HIS A 323 2.50 -9.75 -28.23
CA HIS A 323 3.01 -8.97 -27.10
C HIS A 323 2.67 -7.48 -27.27
N LEU A 324 1.96 -6.92 -26.30
CA LEU A 324 1.58 -5.51 -26.23
C LEU A 324 1.63 -5.06 -24.76
N PRO A 325 2.77 -4.55 -24.26
CA PRO A 325 2.88 -4.09 -22.88
C PRO A 325 1.75 -3.13 -22.50
N LEU A 326 1.21 -3.25 -21.29
CA LEU A 326 0.10 -2.40 -20.83
C LEU A 326 0.47 -0.91 -20.92
N GLY A 327 1.73 -0.54 -20.66
CA GLY A 327 2.20 0.84 -20.78
C GLY A 327 2.05 1.42 -22.20
N GLU A 328 2.34 0.62 -23.23
CA GLU A 328 2.18 1.01 -24.64
C GLU A 328 0.71 1.15 -25.02
N LEU A 329 -0.15 0.23 -24.54
CA LEU A 329 -1.59 0.32 -24.73
C LEU A 329 -2.18 1.57 -24.05
N ARG A 330 -1.74 1.91 -22.83
CA ARG A 330 -2.16 3.13 -22.13
C ARG A 330 -1.74 4.40 -22.86
N ALA A 331 -0.58 4.38 -23.52
CA ALA A 331 -0.03 5.56 -24.20
C ALA A 331 -0.80 5.92 -25.48
N ASP A 332 -1.31 4.92 -26.21
CA ASP A 332 -2.05 5.10 -27.48
C ASP A 332 -3.21 4.09 -27.63
N PRO A 333 -4.29 4.17 -26.83
CA PRO A 333 -5.37 3.18 -26.85
C PRO A 333 -6.07 3.08 -28.21
N ASP A 334 -6.35 4.22 -28.85
CA ASP A 334 -7.01 4.29 -30.16
C ASP A 334 -6.14 3.70 -31.28
N GLY A 335 -4.86 4.07 -31.34
CA GLY A 335 -3.96 3.55 -32.35
C GLY A 335 -3.72 2.05 -32.19
N TRP A 336 -3.65 1.54 -30.95
CA TRP A 336 -3.54 0.11 -30.70
C TRP A 336 -4.81 -0.65 -31.05
N ALA A 337 -5.99 -0.15 -30.71
CA ALA A 337 -7.26 -0.74 -31.13
C ALA A 337 -7.35 -0.83 -32.67
N GLN A 338 -6.94 0.22 -33.39
CA GLN A 338 -6.92 0.21 -34.86
C GLN A 338 -5.91 -0.80 -35.44
N ARG A 339 -4.73 -0.95 -34.83
CA ARG A 339 -3.71 -1.95 -35.24
C ARG A 339 -4.17 -3.39 -34.99
N LEU A 340 -4.93 -3.61 -33.91
CA LEU A 340 -5.43 -4.93 -33.54
C LEU A 340 -6.69 -5.33 -34.32
N ALA A 341 -7.49 -4.37 -34.79
CA ALA A 341 -8.78 -4.63 -35.46
C ALA A 341 -8.71 -5.65 -36.62
N PRO A 342 -7.70 -5.63 -37.52
CA PRO A 342 -7.57 -6.65 -38.56
C PRO A 342 -7.33 -8.06 -38.01
N ALA A 343 -6.51 -8.18 -36.95
CA ALA A 343 -6.15 -9.45 -36.33
C ALA A 343 -7.25 -10.00 -35.41
N ALA A 344 -8.10 -9.11 -34.87
CA ALA A 344 -9.24 -9.44 -34.02
C ALA A 344 -10.52 -9.74 -34.81
N SER A 345 -10.59 -9.38 -36.09
CA SER A 345 -11.80 -9.56 -36.91
C SER A 345 -12.22 -11.02 -36.99
N GLY A 346 -13.42 -11.34 -36.50
CA GLY A 346 -13.99 -12.69 -36.50
C GLY A 346 -13.35 -13.67 -35.50
N ARG A 347 -12.55 -13.18 -34.54
CA ARG A 347 -11.89 -13.99 -33.51
C ARG A 347 -12.25 -13.47 -32.13
N ASP A 348 -12.37 -14.39 -31.17
CA ASP A 348 -12.38 -14.03 -29.76
C ASP A 348 -11.02 -13.42 -29.36
N VAL A 349 -11.04 -12.35 -28.55
CA VAL A 349 -9.81 -11.75 -28.01
C VAL A 349 -9.68 -12.12 -26.53
N ALA A 350 -8.51 -12.63 -26.14
CA ALA A 350 -8.16 -12.93 -24.76
C ALA A 350 -6.91 -12.16 -24.35
N VAL A 351 -6.93 -11.54 -23.19
CA VAL A 351 -5.83 -10.74 -22.64
C VAL A 351 -5.25 -11.43 -21.43
N VAL A 352 -3.93 -11.58 -21.41
CA VAL A 352 -3.19 -12.23 -20.34
C VAL A 352 -2.12 -11.30 -19.79
N CYS A 353 -1.93 -11.31 -18.47
CA CYS A 353 -0.79 -10.71 -17.81
C CYS A 353 -0.18 -11.73 -16.84
N ARG A 354 0.69 -11.33 -15.91
CA ARG A 354 1.25 -12.26 -14.92
C ARG A 354 0.19 -12.90 -14.01
N GLY A 355 -0.62 -12.08 -13.32
CA GLY A 355 -1.55 -12.54 -12.27
C GLY A 355 -3.04 -12.16 -12.45
N GLY A 356 -3.41 -11.57 -13.60
CA GLY A 356 -4.80 -11.24 -13.94
C GLY A 356 -5.24 -9.79 -13.74
N VAL A 357 -4.53 -8.98 -12.95
CA VAL A 357 -4.89 -7.58 -12.63
C VAL A 357 -4.69 -6.66 -13.84
N ARG A 358 -3.49 -6.65 -14.44
CA ARG A 358 -3.15 -5.81 -15.61
C ARG A 358 -4.00 -6.14 -16.84
N SER A 359 -4.36 -7.40 -17.01
CA SER A 359 -5.23 -7.84 -18.11
C SER A 359 -6.65 -7.31 -17.98
N ALA A 360 -7.16 -7.09 -16.76
CA ALA A 360 -8.47 -6.48 -16.54
C ALA A 360 -8.49 -5.04 -17.06
N GLU A 361 -7.48 -4.26 -16.73
CA GLU A 361 -7.37 -2.90 -17.24
C GLU A 361 -7.23 -2.86 -18.76
N ALA A 362 -6.33 -3.69 -19.32
CA ALA A 362 -6.17 -3.79 -20.77
C ALA A 362 -7.47 -4.18 -21.48
N ALA A 363 -8.24 -5.11 -20.93
CA ALA A 363 -9.54 -5.50 -21.50
C ALA A 363 -10.56 -4.35 -21.47
N THR A 364 -10.60 -3.54 -20.41
CA THR A 364 -11.43 -2.32 -20.38
C THR A 364 -11.03 -1.33 -21.46
N LEU A 365 -9.72 -1.06 -21.59
CA LEU A 365 -9.22 -0.14 -22.60
C LEU A 365 -9.58 -0.63 -24.01
N LEU A 366 -9.26 -1.88 -24.34
CA LEU A 366 -9.61 -2.46 -25.64
C LEU A 366 -11.11 -2.41 -25.92
N SER A 367 -11.95 -2.73 -24.93
CA SER A 367 -13.42 -2.74 -25.08
C SER A 367 -13.98 -1.34 -25.29
N ALA A 368 -13.46 -0.34 -24.57
CA ALA A 368 -13.85 1.06 -24.73
C ALA A 368 -13.53 1.59 -26.15
N HIS A 369 -12.52 0.99 -26.80
CA HIS A 369 -12.06 1.35 -28.14
C HIS A 369 -12.47 0.29 -29.21
N GLY A 370 -13.54 -0.47 -28.95
CA GLY A 370 -14.22 -1.30 -29.95
C GLY A 370 -13.70 -2.73 -30.12
N THR A 371 -12.81 -3.20 -29.24
CA THR A 371 -12.29 -4.58 -29.22
C THR A 371 -12.78 -5.30 -27.96
N ASP A 372 -13.82 -6.15 -28.09
CA ASP A 372 -14.33 -6.96 -26.96
C ASP A 372 -13.32 -8.03 -26.56
N ALA A 373 -12.81 -7.93 -25.34
CA ALA A 373 -11.68 -8.72 -24.86
C ALA A 373 -11.98 -9.40 -23.53
N ALA A 374 -11.76 -10.72 -23.47
CA ALA A 374 -11.84 -11.50 -22.24
C ALA A 374 -10.51 -11.46 -21.47
N THR A 375 -10.57 -11.63 -20.15
CA THR A 375 -9.37 -11.79 -19.31
C THR A 375 -9.12 -13.26 -18.97
N VAL A 376 -7.85 -13.67 -18.96
CA VAL A 376 -7.46 -15.01 -18.53
C VAL A 376 -7.39 -15.06 -17.00
N ALA A 377 -8.20 -15.91 -16.38
CA ALA A 377 -8.22 -16.08 -14.93
C ALA A 377 -6.85 -16.55 -14.41
N GLY A 378 -6.32 -15.86 -13.39
CA GLY A 378 -5.00 -16.16 -12.81
C GLY A 378 -3.79 -15.79 -13.68
N GLY A 379 -4.00 -15.27 -14.89
CA GLY A 379 -2.92 -14.87 -15.81
C GLY A 379 -1.99 -16.03 -16.19
N MET A 380 -0.74 -15.70 -16.50
CA MET A 380 0.31 -16.68 -16.82
C MET A 380 0.70 -17.56 -15.63
N LEU A 381 0.46 -17.13 -14.38
CA LEU A 381 0.71 -17.96 -13.20
C LEU A 381 -0.21 -19.20 -13.14
N ALA A 382 -1.41 -19.10 -13.72
CA ALA A 382 -2.36 -20.21 -13.81
C ALA A 382 -2.28 -20.95 -15.16
N TRP A 383 -1.43 -20.52 -16.08
CA TRP A 383 -1.27 -21.18 -17.38
C TRP A 383 -0.42 -22.44 -17.26
N THR A 384 -1.02 -23.60 -17.52
CA THR A 384 -0.36 -24.92 -17.47
C THR A 384 -0.07 -25.51 -18.85
N GLY A 385 -0.46 -24.81 -19.91
CA GLY A 385 -0.22 -25.23 -21.30
C GLY A 385 1.22 -25.02 -21.75
N ALA A 386 1.52 -25.46 -22.98
CA ALA A 386 2.83 -25.23 -23.59
C ALA A 386 3.16 -23.73 -23.65
N LEU A 387 4.44 -23.41 -23.50
CA LEU A 387 4.97 -22.06 -23.72
C LEU A 387 5.57 -21.97 -25.12
N GLY A 388 5.26 -20.89 -25.81
CA GLY A 388 5.87 -20.49 -27.07
C GLY A 388 6.75 -19.25 -26.89
N SER A 389 7.27 -18.77 -28.01
CA SER A 389 7.85 -17.43 -28.10
C SER A 389 6.77 -16.42 -28.49
N PRO A 390 6.89 -15.14 -28.09
CA PRO A 390 5.98 -14.10 -28.53
C PRO A 390 5.97 -14.03 -30.06
N ALA A 391 4.78 -13.89 -30.66
CA ALA A 391 4.67 -13.72 -32.10
C ALA A 391 5.37 -12.43 -32.53
N ALA A 392 6.14 -12.50 -33.62
CA ALA A 392 6.78 -11.32 -34.20
C ALA A 392 5.71 -10.33 -34.69
N GLY A 393 5.86 -9.04 -34.33
CA GLY A 393 5.22 -8.01 -35.15
C GLY A 393 4.68 -6.73 -34.51
N LEU A 394 4.76 -6.46 -33.20
CA LEU A 394 4.14 -5.21 -32.69
C LEU A 394 4.98 -4.34 -31.75
N VAL A 395 5.77 -4.88 -30.81
CA VAL A 395 6.74 -4.06 -30.04
C VAL A 395 8.01 -4.86 -29.70
N GLY A 396 9.18 -4.36 -30.10
CA GLY A 396 10.46 -4.63 -29.43
C GLY A 396 11.05 -6.05 -29.45
N VAL A 397 10.48 -7.04 -30.14
CA VAL A 397 11.06 -8.39 -30.23
C VAL A 397 12.05 -8.45 -31.40
N PRO A 398 13.38 -8.58 -31.18
CA PRO A 398 14.31 -8.77 -32.28
C PRO A 398 14.03 -10.10 -32.98
N GLU A 399 14.01 -10.09 -34.32
CA GLU A 399 13.99 -11.32 -35.12
C GLU A 399 15.18 -12.20 -34.73
N ARG A 400 14.91 -13.46 -34.35
CA ARG A 400 15.99 -14.45 -34.34
C ARG A 400 16.36 -14.73 -35.79
N THR A 401 17.52 -14.24 -36.21
CA THR A 401 18.24 -14.83 -37.35
C THR A 401 18.39 -16.33 -37.11
N ALA A 402 17.93 -17.13 -38.08
CA ALA A 402 17.96 -18.59 -38.07
C ALA A 402 19.34 -19.18 -37.77
#